data_AF-A0A0F7KCJ0-F1
#
_entry.id   AF-A0A0F7KCJ0-F1
#
_cell.length_a   1.000
_cell.length_b   1.000
_cell.length_c   1.000
_cell.angle_alpha   90.00
_cell.angle_beta   90.00
_cell.angle_gamma   90.00
#
_symmetry.space_group_name_H-M   'P 1'
#
loop_
_entity.id
_entity.type
_entity.pdbx_description
1 polymer ?
#
loop_
_entity_poly.entity_id
_entity_poly.type
_entity_poly.pdbx_seq_one_letter_code
_entity_poly.pdbx_strand_id
1 'polypeptide(L)'
;MLSPHLLIKIPTSTRQCRARAKRENWQSREVPGRGGPQGKKTEFLPPKEILVEIQKFLNKNPNFFSEIKGSSERTTKYKSQPPQPLISESDKHERNIINNHLPLDSAVLENVLRQIECALEERKIILDAAKKASLIQLVYEHCVETRKNISETIERFLKLVS
;
A
#
# COMPACT_ATOMS: atom_id res chain seq x y z
N MET A 1 10.19 -15.92 -14.11
CA MET A 1 9.63 -16.13 -12.76
C MET A 1 10.31 -15.15 -11.81
N LEU A 2 9.57 -14.16 -11.32
CA LEU A 2 10.04 -13.22 -10.30
C LEU A 2 10.15 -13.96 -8.97
N SER A 3 11.25 -13.82 -8.24
CA SER A 3 11.34 -14.45 -6.93
C SER A 3 10.36 -13.75 -5.96
N PRO A 4 9.53 -14.49 -5.21
CA PRO A 4 8.49 -13.92 -4.33
C PRO A 4 9.02 -12.89 -3.32
N HIS A 5 10.29 -12.99 -2.93
CA HIS A 5 10.94 -12.08 -1.99
C HIS A 5 11.27 -10.68 -2.55
N LEU A 6 11.30 -10.50 -3.87
CA LEU A 6 11.54 -9.20 -4.51
C LEU A 6 10.25 -8.39 -4.67
N LEU A 7 9.12 -9.05 -4.95
CA LEU A 7 7.82 -8.40 -5.11
C LEU A 7 7.27 -7.82 -3.79
N ILE A 8 7.61 -8.43 -2.64
CA ILE A 8 7.06 -8.06 -1.34
C ILE A 8 7.77 -6.86 -0.69
N LYS A 9 8.87 -6.32 -1.27
CA LYS A 9 9.68 -5.29 -0.57
C LYS A 9 10.19 -4.14 -1.42
N ILE A 10 9.68 -3.90 -2.64
CA ILE A 10 10.04 -2.65 -3.33
C ILE A 10 9.40 -1.49 -2.55
N PRO A 11 10.21 -0.60 -1.96
CA PRO A 11 9.69 0.49 -1.14
C PRO A 11 8.78 1.40 -1.98
N THR A 12 7.59 1.69 -1.47
CA THR A 12 6.55 2.45 -2.19
C THR A 12 6.63 3.95 -1.91
N SER A 13 7.49 4.37 -0.97
CA SER A 13 7.73 5.78 -0.66
C SER A 13 9.21 6.12 -0.62
N THR A 14 9.53 7.37 -0.95
CA THR A 14 10.91 7.91 -0.93
C THR A 14 11.58 7.73 0.42
N ARG A 15 10.80 7.84 1.52
CA ARG A 15 11.27 7.59 2.89
C ARG A 15 11.69 6.14 3.09
N GLN A 16 10.86 5.19 2.66
CA GLN A 16 11.17 3.77 2.73
C GLN A 16 12.36 3.39 1.84
N CYS A 17 12.49 4.00 0.65
CA CYS A 17 13.66 3.82 -0.22
C CYS A 17 14.94 4.18 0.50
N ARG A 18 14.99 5.38 1.12
CA ARG A 18 16.16 5.83 1.89
C ARG A 18 16.44 4.93 3.09
N ALA A 19 15.40 4.54 3.83
CA ALA A 19 15.55 3.66 4.99
C ALA A 19 16.13 2.29 4.58
N ARG A 20 15.64 1.73 3.46
CA ARG A 20 16.15 0.47 2.91
C ARG A 20 17.59 0.61 2.41
N ALA A 21 17.88 1.65 1.64
CA ALA A 21 19.21 1.90 1.12
C ALA A 21 20.25 2.04 2.24
N LYS A 22 19.89 2.68 3.36
CA LYS A 22 20.76 2.74 4.55
C LYS A 22 20.92 1.37 5.22
N ARG A 23 19.82 0.63 5.42
CA ARG A 23 19.83 -0.68 6.08
C ARG A 23 20.68 -1.71 5.32
N GLU A 24 20.63 -1.66 4.00
CA GLU A 24 21.30 -2.58 3.09
C GLU A 24 22.63 -2.01 2.56
N ASN A 25 23.09 -0.86 3.08
CA ASN A 25 24.34 -0.20 2.71
C ASN A 25 24.54 -0.04 1.19
N TRP A 26 23.50 0.45 0.51
CA TRP A 26 23.59 0.70 -0.93
C TRP A 26 24.64 1.76 -1.24
N GLN A 27 25.38 1.55 -2.34
CA GLN A 27 26.33 2.54 -2.83
C GLN A 27 25.60 3.87 -3.10
N SER A 28 26.18 4.98 -2.66
CA SER A 28 25.55 6.30 -2.78
C SER A 28 26.52 7.36 -3.27
N ARG A 29 25.97 8.42 -3.87
CA ARG A 29 26.71 9.61 -4.29
C ARG A 29 25.92 10.88 -3.98
N GLU A 30 26.62 11.97 -3.76
CA GLU A 30 26.00 13.29 -3.67
C GLU A 30 25.91 13.94 -5.05
N VAL A 31 24.76 14.50 -5.37
CA VAL A 31 24.49 15.24 -6.60
C VAL A 31 23.90 16.61 -6.27
N PRO A 32 24.15 17.64 -7.08
CA PRO A 32 23.45 18.91 -6.94
C PRO A 32 21.94 18.70 -7.14
N GLY A 33 21.12 19.20 -6.22
CA GLY A 33 19.68 18.97 -6.26
C GLY A 33 18.87 19.86 -5.32
N ARG A 34 17.80 20.47 -5.86
CA ARG A 34 16.90 21.34 -5.11
C ARG A 34 16.23 20.60 -3.95
N GLY A 35 16.35 21.13 -2.72
CA GLY A 35 15.62 20.66 -1.55
C GLY A 35 16.36 19.67 -0.63
N GLY A 36 17.67 19.53 -0.77
CA GLY A 36 18.49 18.88 0.27
C GLY A 36 19.44 19.87 0.97
N PRO A 37 20.13 19.43 2.04
CA PRO A 37 21.07 20.26 2.77
C PRO A 37 22.14 20.83 1.81
N GLN A 38 22.40 22.13 1.90
CA GLN A 38 23.34 22.84 1.02
C GLN A 38 23.05 22.71 -0.49
N GLY A 39 21.80 22.41 -0.87
CA GLY A 39 21.44 22.22 -2.28
C GLY A 39 21.96 20.91 -2.88
N LYS A 40 22.28 19.91 -2.04
CA LYS A 40 22.76 18.60 -2.45
C LYS A 40 21.72 17.51 -2.14
N LYS A 41 21.64 16.49 -2.99
CA LYS A 41 20.82 15.28 -2.80
C LYS A 41 21.70 14.05 -2.82
N THR A 42 21.30 13.03 -2.07
CA THR A 42 21.92 11.71 -2.11
C THR A 42 21.16 10.81 -3.07
N GLU A 43 21.86 10.30 -4.08
CA GLU A 43 21.38 9.24 -4.96
C GLU A 43 21.94 7.90 -4.48
N PHE A 44 21.12 6.86 -4.54
CA PHE A 44 21.49 5.49 -4.14
C PHE A 44 21.41 4.58 -5.36
N LEU A 45 22.41 3.71 -5.51
CA LEU A 45 22.44 2.67 -6.52
C LEU A 45 21.72 1.42 -5.96
N PRO A 46 20.59 1.01 -6.55
CA PRO A 46 19.92 -0.21 -6.12
C PRO A 46 20.74 -1.48 -6.46
N PRO A 47 20.58 -2.56 -5.68
CA PRO A 47 21.14 -3.88 -5.96
C PRO A 47 20.82 -4.38 -7.36
N LYS A 48 21.67 -5.26 -7.88
CA LYS A 48 21.56 -5.80 -9.24
C LYS A 48 20.20 -6.47 -9.49
N GLU A 49 19.65 -7.14 -8.49
CA GLU A 49 18.36 -7.81 -8.56
C GLU A 49 17.23 -6.82 -8.83
N ILE A 50 17.26 -5.64 -8.19
CA ILE A 50 16.28 -4.58 -8.38
C ILE A 50 16.50 -3.89 -9.73
N LEU A 51 17.75 -3.65 -10.12
CA LEU A 51 18.09 -3.05 -11.42
C LEU A 51 17.56 -3.88 -12.60
N VAL A 52 17.74 -5.20 -12.57
CA VAL A 52 17.24 -6.12 -13.60
C VAL A 52 15.72 -5.98 -13.74
N GLU A 53 15.01 -5.83 -12.62
CA GLU A 53 13.56 -5.72 -12.64
C GLU A 53 13.07 -4.35 -13.14
N ILE A 54 13.73 -3.27 -12.74
CA ILE A 54 13.49 -1.94 -13.29
C ILE A 54 13.68 -1.97 -14.81
N GLN A 55 14.75 -2.58 -15.31
CA GLN A 55 15.00 -2.69 -16.75
C GLN A 55 13.92 -3.50 -17.46
N LYS A 56 13.51 -4.65 -16.93
CA LYS A 56 12.39 -5.43 -17.50
C LYS A 56 11.10 -4.62 -17.54
N PHE A 57 10.80 -3.87 -16.49
CA PHE A 57 9.62 -3.01 -16.42
C PHE A 57 9.66 -1.92 -17.50
N LEU A 58 10.78 -1.22 -17.64
CA LEU A 58 10.95 -0.17 -18.65
C LEU A 58 10.91 -0.72 -20.08
N ASN A 59 11.47 -1.90 -20.33
CA ASN A 59 11.40 -2.55 -21.64
C ASN A 59 9.97 -2.95 -22.01
N LYS A 60 9.16 -3.35 -21.03
CA LYS A 60 7.72 -3.64 -21.23
C LYS A 60 6.89 -2.36 -21.40
N ASN A 61 7.33 -1.25 -20.80
CA ASN A 61 6.60 0.02 -20.77
C ASN A 61 7.48 1.17 -21.30
N PRO A 62 7.80 1.20 -22.60
CA PRO A 62 8.74 2.17 -23.16
C PRO A 62 8.29 3.63 -23.02
N ASN A 63 6.98 3.87 -22.93
CA ASN A 63 6.39 5.21 -22.81
C ASN A 63 6.12 5.66 -21.37
N PHE A 64 6.58 4.92 -20.35
CA PHE A 64 6.27 5.18 -18.95
C PHE A 64 6.59 6.61 -18.49
N PHE A 65 7.70 7.20 -18.97
CA PHE A 65 8.09 8.57 -18.62
C PHE A 65 7.45 9.65 -19.52
N SER A 66 6.84 9.25 -20.63
CA SER A 66 6.24 10.15 -21.61
C SER A 66 4.91 10.71 -21.12
N GLU A 67 4.14 9.90 -20.38
CA GLU A 67 2.81 10.25 -19.86
C GLU A 67 2.85 11.37 -18.79
N ILE A 68 4.00 11.59 -18.17
CA ILE A 68 4.15 12.56 -17.06
C ILE A 68 4.28 14.01 -17.59
N LYS A 69 4.69 14.21 -18.85
CA LYS A 69 4.93 15.54 -19.43
C LYS A 69 3.67 16.41 -19.59
N GLY A 70 2.47 15.84 -19.47
CA GLY A 70 1.20 16.59 -19.52
C GLY A 70 0.75 17.22 -18.18
N SER A 71 1.47 17.00 -17.08
CA SER A 71 1.06 17.44 -15.72
C SER A 71 2.07 18.35 -15.02
N SER A 72 3.01 18.90 -15.78
CA SER A 72 4.04 19.81 -15.29
C SER A 72 3.51 21.23 -15.07
N GLU A 73 2.53 21.41 -14.18
CA GLU A 73 2.15 22.71 -13.61
C GLU A 73 1.37 22.55 -12.30
N ARG A 74 1.97 21.88 -11.30
CA ARG A 74 1.62 22.12 -9.89
C ARG A 74 2.87 22.56 -9.15
N THR A 75 3.23 23.82 -9.36
CA THR A 75 4.04 24.57 -8.39
C THR A 75 3.30 24.56 -7.06
N THR A 76 3.84 23.85 -6.06
CA THR A 76 3.36 23.91 -4.69
C THR A 76 3.64 25.30 -4.10
N LYS A 77 2.74 26.25 -4.34
CA LYS A 77 2.59 27.44 -3.48
C LYS A 77 1.86 26.96 -2.22
N TYR A 78 2.61 26.61 -1.18
CA TYR A 78 2.02 26.46 0.15
C TYR A 78 1.64 27.87 0.64
N LYS A 79 0.37 28.25 0.47
CA LYS A 79 -0.25 29.27 1.33
C LYS A 79 -0.62 28.57 2.63
N SER A 80 0.01 28.97 3.72
CA SER A 80 -0.40 28.63 5.07
C SER A 80 -1.82 29.17 5.30
N GLN A 81 -2.82 28.29 5.29
CA GLN A 81 -4.14 28.62 5.83
C GLN A 81 -4.15 28.37 7.34
N PRO A 82 -4.82 29.23 8.13
CA PRO A 82 -4.99 29.03 9.56
C PRO A 82 -5.84 27.78 9.83
N PRO A 83 -5.70 27.14 11.01
CA PRO A 83 -6.37 25.89 11.30
C PRO A 83 -7.89 26.06 11.25
N GLN A 84 -8.55 25.27 10.41
CA GLN A 84 -10.01 25.18 10.42
C GLN A 84 -10.47 24.14 11.46
N PRO A 85 -11.57 24.41 12.19
CA PRO A 85 -12.11 23.51 13.21
C PRO A 85 -12.66 22.22 12.61
N LEU A 86 -12.60 21.14 13.40
CA LEU A 86 -13.12 19.82 13.03
C LEU A 86 -14.63 19.91 12.77
N ILE A 87 -15.02 19.57 11.53
CA ILE A 87 -16.40 19.20 11.20
C ILE A 87 -16.37 17.72 10.82
N SER A 88 -17.28 16.98 11.43
CA SER A 88 -17.53 15.56 11.16
C SER A 88 -18.30 15.38 9.86
N GLU A 89 -18.11 14.18 9.30
CA GLU A 89 -18.98 13.51 8.35
C GLU A 89 -18.87 13.85 6.85
N SER A 90 -18.61 12.76 6.13
CA SER A 90 -19.23 12.39 4.86
C SER A 90 -18.76 13.12 3.59
N ASP A 91 -18.68 12.36 2.49
CA ASP A 91 -18.54 12.83 1.10
C ASP A 91 -17.14 13.08 0.50
N LYS A 92 -16.12 12.25 0.80
CA LYS A 92 -14.86 12.25 0.00
C LYS A 92 -14.28 10.90 -0.45
N HIS A 93 -15.02 9.80 -0.34
CA HIS A 93 -14.56 8.48 -0.80
C HIS A 93 -15.26 8.01 -2.08
N GLU A 94 -15.10 8.72 -3.20
CA GLU A 94 -15.66 8.24 -4.49
C GLU A 94 -14.70 8.29 -5.68
N ARG A 95 -13.39 8.52 -5.52
CA ARG A 95 -12.50 8.65 -6.70
C ARG A 95 -11.17 7.90 -6.66
N ASN A 96 -11.04 6.84 -5.85
CA ASN A 96 -9.82 6.00 -5.86
C ASN A 96 -10.09 4.49 -5.98
N ILE A 97 -11.27 4.10 -6.47
CA ILE A 97 -11.62 2.69 -6.71
C ILE A 97 -11.35 2.32 -8.18
N ILE A 98 -10.16 2.61 -8.71
CA ILE A 98 -9.72 1.99 -9.97
C ILE A 98 -8.18 1.88 -9.87
N ASN A 99 -7.65 0.65 -9.94
CA ASN A 99 -6.24 0.28 -10.17
C ASN A 99 -5.42 -0.38 -9.04
N ASN A 100 -6.02 -1.03 -8.05
CA ASN A 100 -5.31 -2.05 -7.27
C ASN A 100 -6.16 -3.32 -7.14
N HIS A 101 -6.49 -3.94 -8.26
CA HIS A 101 -7.04 -5.29 -8.25
C HIS A 101 -5.89 -6.27 -8.10
N LEU A 102 -5.48 -6.50 -6.86
CA LEU A 102 -4.79 -7.75 -6.50
C LEU A 102 -5.71 -8.88 -6.98
N PRO A 103 -5.21 -9.92 -7.68
CA PRO A 103 -6.08 -11.01 -8.11
C PRO A 103 -6.80 -11.56 -6.87
N LEU A 104 -8.13 -11.45 -6.85
CA LEU A 104 -8.91 -11.98 -5.76
C LEU A 104 -8.65 -13.47 -5.68
N ASP A 105 -8.07 -13.92 -4.59
CA ASP A 105 -7.91 -15.34 -4.32
C ASP A 105 -9.27 -15.85 -3.84
N SER A 106 -10.08 -16.33 -4.80
CA SER A 106 -11.45 -16.80 -4.58
C SER A 106 -11.51 -17.84 -3.47
N ALA A 107 -10.50 -18.69 -3.35
CA ALA A 107 -10.45 -19.73 -2.32
C ALA A 107 -10.24 -19.15 -0.92
N VAL A 108 -9.43 -18.09 -0.79
CA VAL A 108 -9.24 -17.39 0.49
C VAL A 108 -10.48 -16.60 0.86
N LEU A 109 -11.11 -15.91 -0.10
CA LEU A 109 -12.33 -15.14 0.14
C LEU A 109 -13.49 -16.04 0.60
N GLU A 110 -13.72 -17.17 -0.08
CA GLU A 110 -14.75 -18.14 0.32
C GLU A 110 -14.52 -18.68 1.74
N ASN A 111 -13.26 -18.97 2.08
CA ASN A 111 -12.91 -19.47 3.41
C ASN A 111 -13.10 -18.39 4.49
N VAL A 112 -12.75 -17.13 4.20
CA VAL A 112 -12.98 -15.99 5.11
C VAL A 112 -14.47 -15.75 5.32
N LEU A 113 -15.26 -15.74 4.24
CA LEU A 113 -16.72 -15.60 4.31
C LEU A 113 -17.33 -16.66 5.21
N ARG A 114 -17.01 -17.94 4.95
CA ARG A 114 -17.55 -19.07 5.71
C ARG A 114 -17.18 -19.00 7.18
N GLN A 115 -15.93 -18.68 7.51
CA GLN A 115 -15.48 -18.63 8.90
C GLN A 115 -16.05 -17.44 9.67
N ILE A 116 -16.22 -16.28 9.02
CA ILE A 116 -16.88 -15.13 9.65
C ILE A 116 -18.35 -15.46 9.92
N GLU A 117 -19.05 -16.09 8.98
CA GLU A 117 -20.45 -16.47 9.19
C GLU A 117 -20.62 -17.47 10.33
N CYS A 118 -19.83 -18.54 10.36
CA CYS A 118 -19.85 -19.49 11.49
C CYS A 118 -19.55 -18.79 12.83
N ALA A 119 -18.54 -17.92 12.88
CA ALA A 119 -18.14 -17.26 14.12
C ALA A 119 -19.15 -16.19 14.61
N LEU A 120 -19.89 -15.57 13.69
CA LEU A 120 -20.99 -14.66 14.04
C LEU A 120 -22.22 -15.40 14.56
N GLU A 121 -22.54 -16.56 13.96
CA GLU A 121 -23.62 -17.44 14.42
C GLU A 121 -23.32 -18.02 15.81
N GLU A 122 -22.10 -18.51 16.05
CA GLU A 122 -21.67 -19.06 17.34
C GLU A 122 -21.76 -18.03 18.48
N ARG A 123 -21.44 -16.76 18.19
CA ARG A 123 -21.46 -15.67 19.17
C ARG A 123 -22.80 -14.93 19.26
N LYS A 124 -23.79 -15.30 18.42
CA LYS A 124 -25.09 -14.61 18.30
C LYS A 124 -24.96 -13.09 18.07
N ILE A 125 -23.93 -12.67 17.32
CA ILE A 125 -23.67 -11.25 17.04
C ILE A 125 -24.40 -10.88 15.74
N ILE A 126 -25.32 -9.92 15.84
CA ILE A 126 -26.00 -9.36 14.67
C ILE A 126 -25.23 -8.13 14.23
N LEU A 127 -24.55 -8.23 13.08
CA LEU A 127 -23.88 -7.13 12.42
C LEU A 127 -24.71 -6.63 11.25
N ASP A 128 -24.79 -5.30 11.12
CA ASP A 128 -25.32 -4.65 9.94
C ASP A 128 -24.49 -5.01 8.70
N ALA A 129 -25.13 -5.03 7.52
CA ALA A 129 -24.51 -5.47 6.27
C ALA A 129 -23.23 -4.68 5.94
N ALA A 130 -23.21 -3.37 6.19
CA ALA A 130 -22.04 -2.53 5.97
C ALA A 130 -20.86 -2.91 6.90
N LYS A 131 -21.16 -3.22 8.16
CA LYS A 131 -20.16 -3.64 9.16
C LYS A 131 -19.64 -5.05 8.84
N LYS A 132 -20.51 -5.96 8.40
CA LYS A 132 -20.13 -7.31 7.95
C LYS A 132 -19.21 -7.24 6.74
N ALA A 133 -19.53 -6.44 5.74
CA ALA A 133 -18.67 -6.22 4.58
C ALA A 133 -17.30 -5.65 4.95
N SER A 134 -17.26 -4.66 5.85
CA SER A 134 -16.01 -4.08 6.35
C SER A 134 -15.16 -5.11 7.10
N LEU A 135 -15.77 -5.96 7.93
CA LEU A 135 -15.08 -7.04 8.64
C LEU A 135 -14.49 -8.07 7.66
N ILE A 136 -15.26 -8.49 6.65
CA ILE A 136 -14.81 -9.43 5.62
C ILE A 136 -13.61 -8.85 4.86
N GLN A 137 -13.70 -7.59 4.43
CA GLN A 137 -12.61 -6.93 3.72
C GLN A 137 -11.33 -6.87 4.57
N LEU A 138 -11.47 -6.46 5.83
CA LEU A 138 -10.33 -6.29 6.73
C LEU A 138 -9.66 -7.62 7.08
N VAL A 139 -10.44 -8.68 7.29
CA VAL A 139 -9.92 -10.04 7.50
C VAL A 139 -9.27 -10.57 6.24
N TYR A 140 -9.87 -10.37 5.06
CA TYR A 140 -9.30 -10.79 3.78
C TYR A 140 -7.96 -10.10 3.51
N GLU A 141 -7.89 -8.78 3.62
CA GLU A 141 -6.65 -8.01 3.47
C GLU A 141 -5.57 -8.50 4.45
N HIS A 142 -5.94 -8.74 5.71
CA HIS A 142 -4.99 -9.27 6.71
C HIS A 142 -4.51 -10.69 6.39
N CYS A 143 -5.39 -11.58 5.92
CA CYS A 143 -5.05 -12.96 5.58
C CYS A 143 -4.14 -13.01 4.35
N VAL A 144 -4.41 -12.16 3.36
CA VAL A 144 -3.58 -11.98 2.17
C VAL A 144 -2.19 -11.43 2.54
N GLU A 145 -2.12 -10.45 3.44
CA GLU A 145 -0.86 -9.82 3.84
C GLU A 145 0.00 -10.72 4.74
N THR A 146 -0.62 -11.48 5.65
CA THR A 146 0.12 -12.23 6.68
C THR A 146 0.28 -13.72 6.40
N ARG A 147 -0.49 -14.31 5.46
CA ARG A 147 -0.58 -15.78 5.24
C ARG A 147 -0.77 -16.59 6.53
N LYS A 148 -1.37 -15.99 7.56
CA LYS A 148 -1.61 -16.63 8.85
C LYS A 148 -2.93 -17.38 8.87
N ASN A 149 -3.11 -18.22 9.90
CA ASN A 149 -4.35 -18.95 10.10
C ASN A 149 -5.54 -18.00 10.26
N ILE A 150 -6.54 -18.20 9.40
CA ILE A 150 -7.74 -17.36 9.28
C ILE A 150 -8.54 -17.37 10.59
N SER A 151 -8.61 -18.54 11.25
CA SER A 151 -9.37 -18.73 12.50
C SER A 151 -8.87 -17.85 13.66
N GLU A 152 -7.55 -17.78 13.90
CA GLU A 152 -6.99 -16.94 14.97
C GLU A 152 -7.16 -15.43 14.67
N THR A 153 -7.13 -15.08 13.39
CA THR A 153 -7.31 -13.70 12.91
C THR A 153 -8.74 -13.23 13.16
N ILE A 154 -9.73 -14.06 12.81
CA ILE A 154 -11.15 -13.77 13.03
C ILE A 154 -11.45 -13.61 14.52
N GLU A 155 -10.89 -14.45 15.39
CA GLU A 155 -11.08 -14.31 16.83
C GLU A 155 -10.60 -12.96 17.38
N ARG A 156 -9.45 -12.47 16.90
CA ARG A 156 -8.92 -11.16 17.31
C ARG A 156 -9.81 -10.02 16.84
N PHE A 157 -10.30 -10.09 15.61
CA PHE A 157 -11.17 -9.04 15.08
C PHE A 157 -12.57 -9.07 15.72
N LEU A 158 -13.11 -10.24 16.01
CA LEU A 158 -14.39 -10.35 16.72
C LEU A 158 -14.33 -9.84 18.16
N LYS A 159 -13.17 -9.95 18.84
CA LYS A 159 -12.95 -9.32 20.15
C LYS A 159 -12.96 -7.79 20.13
N LEU A 160 -12.72 -7.17 18.97
CA LEU A 160 -12.76 -5.71 18.81
C LEU A 160 -14.15 -5.18 18.47
N VAL A 161 -15.06 -6.08 18.06
CA VAL A 161 -16.42 -5.75 17.60
C VAL A 161 -17.49 -6.14 18.63
N SER A 162 -17.17 -7.05 19.57
CA SER A 162 -17.98 -7.35 20.77
C SER A 162 -17.78 -6.30 21.86
#